data_AF-A0A949E6F2-F1
#
_entry.id   AF-A0A949E6F2-F1
#
_cell.length_a   1.000
_cell.length_b   1.000
_cell.length_c   1.000
_cell.angle_alpha   90.00
_cell.angle_beta   90.00
_cell.angle_gamma   90.00
#
_symmetry.space_group_name_H-M   'P 1'
#
loop_
_entity.id
_entity.type
_entity.pdbx_description
1 polymer ?
#
loop_
_entity_poly.entity_id
_entity_poly.type
_entity_poly.pdbx_seq_one_letter_code
_entity_poly.pdbx_strand_id
1 'polypeptide(L)'
;MEDFVTAYAKSKSTGEVADKLGMSTSSVHVRASTLRKSGVRLKRFPRGRRTRLDVAALNELLGRLGALDDAPETPQTPSRRAVRRPKTTPVAASKKRR
;
A
#
# COMPACT_ATOMS: atom_id res chain seq x y z
N MET A 1 3.64 -23.11 8.83
CA MET A 1 4.33 -21.81 8.59
C MET A 1 5.54 -22.01 7.66
N GLU A 2 6.27 -23.11 7.83
CA GLU A 2 7.45 -23.46 7.03
C GLU A 2 7.14 -23.64 5.53
N ASP A 3 5.98 -24.21 5.18
CA ASP A 3 5.55 -24.37 3.78
C ASP A 3 5.43 -23.04 3.05
N PHE A 4 4.96 -21.99 3.76
CA PHE A 4 4.85 -20.64 3.19
C PHE A 4 6.24 -20.09 2.88
N VAL A 5 7.19 -20.20 3.81
CA VAL A 5 8.55 -19.66 3.63
C VAL A 5 9.26 -20.39 2.49
N THR A 6 9.11 -21.71 2.42
CA THR A 6 9.68 -22.55 1.35
C THR A 6 9.08 -22.21 -0.02
N ALA A 7 7.75 -22.11 -0.12
CA ALA A 7 7.08 -21.70 -1.34
C ALA A 7 7.47 -20.28 -1.77
N TYR A 8 7.54 -19.35 -0.80
CA TYR A 8 7.91 -17.96 -1.03
C TYR A 8 9.35 -17.80 -1.52
N ALA A 9 10.29 -18.60 -0.98
CA ALA A 9 11.68 -18.60 -1.40
C ALA A 9 11.84 -19.10 -2.86
N LYS A 10 11.12 -20.17 -3.23
CA LYS A 10 11.19 -20.80 -4.55
C LYS A 10 10.47 -20.01 -5.66
N SER A 11 9.39 -19.29 -5.34
CA SER A 11 8.59 -18.57 -6.34
C SER A 11 9.24 -17.27 -6.82
N LYS A 12 9.01 -16.85 -8.06
CA LYS A 12 9.57 -15.61 -8.66
C LYS A 12 8.68 -14.39 -8.43
N SER A 13 7.40 -14.60 -8.14
CA SER A 13 6.39 -13.56 -7.91
C SER A 13 5.48 -13.90 -6.74
N THR A 14 4.86 -12.89 -6.14
CA THR A 14 3.78 -13.05 -5.15
C THR A 14 2.56 -13.76 -5.74
N GLY A 15 2.31 -13.62 -7.05
CA GLY A 15 1.24 -14.35 -7.74
C GLY A 15 1.46 -15.86 -7.70
N GLU A 16 2.65 -16.33 -8.09
CA GLU A 16 2.98 -17.76 -8.05
C GLU A 16 2.88 -18.38 -6.64
N VAL A 17 3.15 -17.60 -5.59
CA VAL A 17 2.98 -18.05 -4.19
C VAL A 17 1.50 -18.20 -3.85
N ALA A 18 0.68 -17.24 -4.30
CA ALA A 18 -0.76 -17.23 -4.13
C ALA A 18 -1.39 -18.46 -4.82
N ASP A 19 -1.00 -18.73 -6.06
CA ASP A 19 -1.49 -19.87 -6.84
C ASP A 19 -1.08 -21.22 -6.22
N LYS A 20 0.18 -21.37 -5.80
CA LYS A 20 0.68 -22.62 -5.18
C LYS A 20 0.01 -22.95 -3.85
N LEU A 21 -0.32 -21.93 -3.06
CA LEU A 21 -0.88 -22.11 -1.72
C LEU A 21 -2.41 -21.97 -1.69
N GLY A 22 -3.05 -21.68 -2.83
CA GLY A 22 -4.48 -21.41 -2.90
C GLY A 22 -4.91 -20.18 -2.08
N MET A 23 -4.05 -19.16 -2.00
CA MET A 23 -4.27 -17.96 -1.17
C MET A 23 -4.48 -16.73 -2.02
N SER A 24 -5.15 -15.70 -1.49
CA SER A 24 -5.17 -14.40 -2.16
C SER A 24 -3.79 -13.73 -2.12
N THR A 25 -3.46 -12.97 -3.17
CA THR A 25 -2.23 -12.16 -3.21
C THR A 25 -2.16 -11.15 -2.05
N SER A 26 -3.30 -10.62 -1.60
CA SER A 26 -3.36 -9.74 -0.42
C SER A 26 -2.92 -10.47 0.85
N SER A 27 -3.38 -11.71 1.05
CA SER A 27 -3.00 -12.54 2.21
C SER A 27 -1.51 -12.86 2.20
N VAL A 28 -0.94 -13.15 1.03
CA VAL A 28 0.50 -13.36 0.85
C VAL A 28 1.29 -12.10 1.25
N HIS A 29 0.82 -10.91 0.86
CA HIS A 29 1.44 -9.64 1.26
C HIS A 29 1.38 -9.40 2.76
N VAL A 30 0.24 -9.67 3.40
CA VAL A 30 0.08 -9.51 4.85
C VAL A 30 1.02 -10.47 5.59
N ARG A 31 1.02 -11.77 5.25
CA ARG A 31 1.94 -12.75 5.85
C ARG A 31 3.40 -12.37 5.66
N ALA A 32 3.81 -12.01 4.45
CA ALA A 32 5.18 -11.59 4.18
C ALA A 32 5.57 -10.33 4.97
N SER A 33 4.63 -9.41 5.20
CA SER A 33 4.85 -8.23 6.04
C SER A 33 5.04 -8.61 7.50
N THR A 34 4.17 -9.46 8.05
CA THR A 34 4.25 -9.95 9.43
C THR A 34 5.56 -10.70 9.68
N LEU A 35 5.95 -11.60 8.77
CA LEU A 35 7.20 -12.35 8.88
C LEU A 35 8.44 -11.47 8.79
N ARG A 36 8.42 -10.41 7.97
CA ARG A 36 9.52 -9.43 7.95
C ARG A 36 9.58 -8.62 9.24
N LYS A 37 8.43 -8.25 9.82
CA LYS A 37 8.37 -7.55 11.11
C LYS A 37 8.90 -8.42 12.26
N SER A 38 8.70 -9.73 12.19
CA SER A 38 9.26 -10.69 13.15
C SER A 38 10.73 -11.05 12.88
N GLY A 39 11.40 -10.38 11.94
CA GLY A 39 12.84 -10.56 11.67
C GLY A 39 13.20 -11.61 10.62
N VAL A 40 12.22 -12.26 9.98
CA VAL A 40 12.50 -13.25 8.93
C VAL A 40 12.96 -12.54 7.64
N ARG A 41 14.12 -12.94 7.13
CA ARG A 41 14.75 -12.37 5.92
C ARG A 41 14.10 -12.89 4.63
N LEU A 42 12.84 -12.51 4.39
CA LEU A 42 12.13 -12.83 3.15
C LEU A 42 12.53 -11.87 2.01
N LYS A 43 12.84 -12.41 0.82
CA LYS A 43 13.12 -11.62 -0.39
C LYS A 43 11.96 -10.67 -0.71
N ARG A 44 12.25 -9.52 -1.33
CA ARG A 44 11.21 -8.57 -1.79
C ARG A 44 10.96 -8.79 -3.28
N PHE A 45 9.73 -9.14 -3.63
CA PHE A 45 9.32 -9.13 -5.03
C PHE A 45 9.27 -7.70 -5.57
N PRO A 46 9.66 -7.48 -6.83
CA PRO A 46 9.51 -6.18 -7.47
C PRO A 46 8.02 -5.84 -7.49
N ARG A 47 7.68 -4.66 -6.96
CA ARG A 47 6.33 -4.12 -7.13
C ARG A 47 6.25 -3.66 -8.57
N GLY A 48 5.29 -4.18 -9.33
CA GLY A 48 5.03 -3.71 -10.69
C GLY A 48 5.01 -2.18 -10.71
N ARG A 49 5.62 -1.56 -11.73
CA ARG A 49 5.59 -0.11 -11.87
C ARG A 49 4.13 0.30 -11.82
N ARG A 50 3.79 1.18 -10.87
CA ARG A 50 2.45 1.76 -10.80
C ARG A 50 2.31 2.61 -12.05
N THR A 51 1.66 2.08 -13.08
CA THR A 51 1.37 2.85 -14.29
C THR A 51 0.61 4.07 -13.83
N ARG A 52 1.17 5.26 -14.05
CA ARG A 52 0.42 6.48 -13.80
C ARG A 52 -0.74 6.45 -14.76
N LEU A 53 -1.95 6.32 -14.23
CA LEU A 53 -3.18 6.42 -15.01
C LEU A 53 -3.19 7.81 -15.63
N ASP A 54 -3.20 7.88 -16.95
CA ASP A 54 -3.37 9.14 -17.67
C ASP A 54 -4.86 9.51 -17.65
N VAL A 55 -5.25 10.19 -16.59
CA VAL A 55 -6.64 10.59 -16.36
C VAL A 55 -7.16 11.47 -17.51
N ALA A 56 -6.30 12.28 -18.13
CA ALA A 56 -6.69 13.15 -19.22
C ALA A 56 -7.06 12.34 -20.47
N ALA A 57 -6.21 11.39 -20.88
CA ALA A 57 -6.49 10.51 -22.01
C ALA A 57 -7.75 9.66 -21.79
N LEU A 58 -7.99 9.21 -20.56
CA LEU A 58 -9.21 8.46 -20.22
C LEU A 58 -10.47 9.35 -20.31
N ASN A 59 -10.40 10.59 -19.84
CA ASN A 59 -11.51 11.54 -19.94
C ASN A 59 -11.81 11.93 -21.40
N GLU A 60 -10.78 12.12 -22.24
CA GLU A 60 -10.97 12.34 -23.68
C GLU A 60 -11.67 11.15 -24.35
N LEU A 61 -11.30 9.93 -23.97
CA LEU A 61 -11.94 8.71 -24.47
C LEU A 61 -13.40 8.59 -24.02
N LEU A 62 -13.70 8.92 -22.76
CA LEU A 62 -15.08 8.97 -22.26
C LEU A 62 -15.91 10.04 -23.00
N GLY A 63 -15.29 11.17 -23.36
CA GLY A 63 -15.93 12.24 -24.13
C GLY A 63 -16.31 11.78 -25.53
N ARG A 64 -15.43 11.02 -26.18
CA ARG A 64 -15.71 10.38 -27.47
C ARG A 64 -16.80 9.32 -27.40
N LEU A 65 -16.91 8.62 -26.26
CA LEU A 65 -17.93 7.60 -26.04
C LEU A 65 -19.29 8.18 -25.57
N GLY A 66 -19.38 9.48 -25.32
CA GLY A 66 -20.60 10.11 -24.81
C GLY A 66 -20.98 9.69 -23.39
N ALA A 67 -20.00 9.21 -22.61
CA ALA A 67 -20.19 8.72 -21.25
C ALA A 67 -19.72 9.72 -20.17
N LEU A 68 -19.48 10.98 -20.55
CA LEU A 68 -19.38 12.07 -19.58
C LEU A 68 -20.79 12.51 -19.21
N ASP A 69 -21.30 11.99 -18.09
CA ASP A 69 -22.44 12.62 -17.44
C ASP A 69 -22.01 14.02 -16.99
N ASP A 70 -22.74 15.06 -17.45
CA ASP A 70 -22.61 16.45 -17.01
C ASP A 70 -22.96 16.59 -15.51
N ALA A 71 -22.09 16.10 -14.63
CA ALA A 71 -22.15 16.42 -13.22
C ALA A 71 -21.48 17.80 -13.03
N PRO A 72 -22.18 18.79 -12.44
CA PRO A 72 -21.62 20.13 -12.29
C PRO A 72 -20.33 20.07 -11.47
N GLU A 73 -19.30 20.73 -11.99
CA GLU A 73 -18.00 20.92 -11.34
C GLU A 73 -18.22 21.32 -9.88
N THR A 74 -17.94 20.40 -8.96
CA THR A 74 -17.72 20.81 -7.58
C THR A 74 -16.39 21.55 -7.57
N PRO A 75 -16.36 22.86 -7.23
CA PRO A 75 -15.10 23.57 -7.15
C PRO A 75 -14.22 22.84 -6.13
N GLN A 76 -13.06 22.39 -6.59
CA GLN A 76 -12.03 21.80 -5.76
C GLN A 76 -11.66 22.81 -4.69
N THR A 77 -12.30 22.70 -3.52
CA THR A 77 -11.91 23.45 -2.34
C THR A 77 -10.48 22.99 -2.05
N PRO A 78 -9.47 23.89 -2.09
CA PRO A 78 -8.12 23.48 -1.79
C PRO A 78 -8.11 22.89 -0.38
N SER A 79 -7.91 21.58 -0.31
CA SER A 79 -7.81 20.83 0.94
C SER A 79 -6.71 21.50 1.76
N ARG A 80 -7.13 22.23 2.81
CA ARG A 80 -6.24 22.87 3.77
C ARG A 80 -5.28 21.79 4.27
N ARG A 81 -4.05 21.87 3.75
CA ARG A 81 -2.87 21.13 4.21
C ARG A 81 -2.93 21.06 5.72
N ALA A 82 -3.23 19.87 6.24
CA ALA A 82 -3.39 19.63 7.66
C ALA A 82 -2.19 20.26 8.40
N VAL A 83 -2.48 21.27 9.22
CA VAL A 83 -1.52 21.84 10.15
C VAL A 83 -1.05 20.67 11.01
N ARG A 84 0.19 20.24 10.78
CA ARG A 84 0.83 19.20 11.59
C ARG A 84 0.94 19.77 13.00
N ARG A 85 0.02 19.41 13.90
CA ARG A 85 0.21 19.66 15.34
C ARG A 85 1.50 18.92 15.73
N PRO A 86 2.49 19.59 16.33
CA PRO A 86 3.65 18.89 16.87
C PRO A 86 3.17 17.96 17.97
N LYS A 87 3.61 16.71 17.94
CA LYS A 87 3.38 15.75 19.03
C LYS A 87 4.09 16.30 20.27
N THR A 88 3.33 16.75 21.26
CA THR A 88 3.84 16.94 22.61
C THR A 88 4.29 15.59 23.14
N THR A 89 5.60 15.36 23.15
CA THR A 89 6.21 14.29 23.94
C THR A 89 6.14 14.66 25.42
N PRO A 90 5.68 13.78 26.33
CA PRO A 90 5.88 14.01 27.75
C PRO A 90 7.37 13.82 28.05
N VAL A 91 8.04 14.87 28.48
CA VAL A 91 9.40 14.78 29.03
C VAL A 91 9.30 14.04 30.36
N ALA A 92 9.79 12.80 30.37
CA ALA A 92 10.12 12.09 31.58
C ALA A 92 11.21 12.88 32.31
N ALA A 93 10.87 13.48 33.46
CA ALA A 93 11.82 13.97 34.42
C ALA A 93 11.73 13.12 35.69
N SER A 94 12.53 12.05 35.68
CA SER A 94 12.97 11.37 36.90
C SER A 94 13.99 12.26 37.60
N LYS A 95 13.73 12.73 38.83
CA LYS A 95 14.81 13.02 39.78
C LYS A 95 14.38 12.96 41.24
N LYS A 96 14.73 11.82 41.82
CA LYS A 96 15.01 11.52 43.24
C LYS A 96 15.74 12.69 43.94
N ARG A 97 15.18 13.20 45.05
CA ARG A 97 15.89 13.88 46.16
C ARG A 97 15.08 13.53 47.43
N ARG A 98 15.57 12.55 48.18
CA ARG A 98 16.31 12.68 49.46
C ARG A 98 15.44 13.22 50.57
#